data_AF-A0A9P0TA67-F1
#
_entry.id   AF-A0A9P0TA67-F1
#
_cell.length_a   1.000
_cell.length_b   1.000
_cell.length_c   1.000
_cell.angle_alpha   90.00
_cell.angle_beta   90.00
_cell.angle_gamma   90.00
#
_symmetry.space_group_name_H-M   'P 1'
#
loop_
_entity.id
_entity.type
_entity.pdbx_description
1 polymer ?
#
loop_
_entity_poly.entity_id
_entity_poly.type
_entity_poly.pdbx_seq_one_letter_code
_entity_poly.pdbx_strand_id
1 'polypeptide(L)'
;MGTKVRDVGAFLQKIRAILLGREHNLHGRFPPYISPRTIPPPEITRCPDYKYSNQYYHERNAFHSVHPPVVAPIAEGPPLKIGGPGPLKSDAICFNSPPTPGPAWWWDGHCYYECAPDPPPLPVKQSKTIDRHTPCPPPPKE
;
A
#
# COMPACT_ATOMS: atom_id res chain seq x y z
N MET A 1 34.38 -6.64 -14.92
CA MET A 1 35.02 -5.39 -15.37
C MET A 1 33.94 -4.35 -15.59
N GLY A 2 33.80 -3.35 -14.71
CA GLY A 2 32.79 -2.30 -14.86
C GLY A 2 33.17 -1.38 -16.02
N THR A 3 32.36 -1.33 -17.07
CA THR A 3 32.58 -0.41 -18.19
C THR A 3 32.40 1.02 -17.70
N LYS A 4 33.43 1.86 -17.89
CA LYS A 4 33.35 3.31 -17.60
C LYS A 4 32.17 3.91 -18.34
N VAL A 5 31.30 4.60 -17.59
CA VAL A 5 30.15 5.32 -18.14
C VAL A 5 30.63 6.37 -19.14
N ARG A 6 29.92 6.52 -20.27
CA ARG A 6 30.25 7.55 -21.25
C ARG A 6 30.02 8.92 -20.65
N ASP A 7 31.07 9.72 -20.58
CA ASP A 7 31.03 11.10 -20.13
C ASP A 7 32.03 11.96 -20.91
N VAL A 8 31.93 13.27 -20.76
CA VAL A 8 32.87 14.25 -21.32
C VAL A 8 34.26 14.13 -20.68
N GLY A 9 35.28 14.66 -21.36
CA GLY A 9 36.64 14.71 -20.83
C GLY A 9 36.73 15.48 -19.50
N ALA A 10 37.71 15.14 -18.66
CA ALA A 10 37.88 15.71 -17.32
C ALA A 10 37.94 17.24 -17.28
N PHE A 11 38.48 17.88 -18.34
CA PHE A 11 38.50 19.34 -18.46
C PHE A 11 37.10 19.93 -18.62
N LEU A 12 36.30 19.38 -19.54
CA LEU A 12 34.92 19.82 -19.78
C LEU A 12 34.01 19.51 -18.59
N GLN A 13 34.26 18.41 -17.87
CA GLN A 13 33.56 18.11 -16.61
C GLN A 13 33.78 19.21 -15.55
N LYS A 14 35.01 19.71 -15.39
CA LYS A 14 35.31 20.80 -14.44
C LYS A 14 34.64 22.11 -14.83
N ILE A 15 34.74 22.51 -16.11
CA ILE A 15 34.05 23.70 -16.62
C ILE A 15 32.54 23.59 -16.34
N ARG A 16 31.96 22.43 -16.64
CA ARG A 16 30.56 22.15 -16.38
C ARG A 16 30.20 22.27 -14.89
N ALA A 17 31.01 21.68 -13.99
CA ALA A 17 30.76 21.75 -12.55
C ALA A 17 30.84 23.19 -12.02
N ILE A 18 31.78 23.99 -12.54
CA ILE A 18 31.92 25.41 -12.21
C ILE A 18 30.67 26.18 -12.66
N LEU A 19 30.23 26.01 -13.91
CA LEU A 19 29.06 26.71 -14.45
C LEU A 19 27.74 26.32 -13.77
N LEU A 20 27.62 25.06 -13.32
CA LEU A 20 26.43 24.57 -12.63
C LEU A 20 26.42 24.90 -11.12
N GLY A 21 27.55 25.30 -10.54
CA GLY A 21 27.71 25.47 -9.09
C GLY A 21 27.55 24.17 -8.28
N ARG A 22 27.52 23.02 -8.96
CA ARG A 22 27.38 21.68 -8.36
C ARG A 22 27.99 20.63 -9.27
N GLU A 23 28.36 19.49 -8.68
CA GLU A 23 28.77 18.32 -9.45
C GLU A 23 27.60 17.80 -10.29
N HIS A 24 27.87 17.54 -11.57
CA HIS A 24 26.84 17.02 -12.46
C HIS A 24 26.61 15.52 -12.21
N ASN A 25 25.40 15.18 -11.77
CA ASN A 25 24.99 13.79 -11.61
C ASN A 25 24.55 13.21 -12.97
N LEU A 26 25.25 12.16 -13.40
CA LEU A 26 24.96 11.43 -14.64
C LEU A 26 23.65 10.64 -14.51
N HIS A 27 22.85 10.64 -15.57
CA HIS A 27 21.57 9.91 -15.60
C HIS A 27 21.76 8.42 -15.29
N GLY A 28 20.89 7.83 -14.46
CA GLY A 28 20.91 6.40 -14.13
C GLY A 28 20.58 5.44 -15.29
N ARG A 29 20.52 5.93 -16.54
CA ARG A 29 20.18 5.14 -17.74
C ARG A 29 21.37 4.38 -18.33
N PHE A 30 22.55 4.50 -17.74
CA PHE A 30 23.73 3.80 -18.23
C PHE A 30 23.67 2.31 -17.87
N PRO A 31 24.24 1.42 -18.72
CA PRO A 31 24.23 -0.03 -18.50
C PRO A 31 24.60 -0.52 -17.09
N PRO A 32 25.58 0.06 -16.36
CA PRO A 32 25.90 -0.40 -15.01
C PRO A 32 24.89 0.03 -13.94
N TYR A 33 24.03 1.02 -14.21
CA TYR A 33 23.05 1.55 -13.24
C TYR A 33 21.62 1.11 -13.55
N ILE A 34 21.38 0.51 -14.71
CA ILE A 34 20.09 -0.04 -15.10
C ILE A 34 20.10 -1.56 -14.90
N SER A 35 18.93 -2.14 -14.65
CA SER A 35 18.77 -3.58 -14.64
C SER A 35 19.20 -4.20 -15.98
N PRO A 36 19.76 -5.42 -15.98
CA PRO A 36 20.10 -6.10 -17.21
C PRO A 36 18.85 -6.34 -18.07
N ARG A 37 19.04 -6.37 -19.39
CA ARG A 37 17.95 -6.70 -20.33
C ARG A 37 17.49 -8.15 -20.23
N THR A 38 18.36 -9.04 -19.77
CA THR A 38 18.03 -10.43 -19.50
C THR A 38 17.38 -10.52 -18.13
N ILE A 39 16.09 -10.87 -18.11
CA ILE A 39 15.29 -11.01 -16.90
C ILE A 39 15.11 -12.51 -16.63
N PRO A 40 15.36 -13.02 -15.40
CA PRO A 40 15.05 -14.41 -15.06
C PRO A 40 13.53 -14.66 -15.14
N PRO A 41 13.08 -15.90 -15.35
CA PRO A 41 11.64 -16.21 -15.30
C PRO A 41 11.07 -15.77 -13.94
N PRO A 42 9.99 -14.98 -13.91
CA PRO A 42 9.43 -14.50 -12.65
C PRO A 42 8.62 -15.62 -11.97
N GLU A 43 8.83 -15.81 -10.66
CA GLU A 43 7.90 -16.57 -9.82
C GLU A 43 6.83 -15.61 -9.32
N ILE A 44 5.70 -15.57 -10.02
CA ILE A 44 4.57 -14.70 -9.66
C ILE A 44 3.76 -15.43 -8.59
N THR A 45 3.60 -14.82 -7.42
CA THR A 45 2.70 -15.36 -6.40
C THR A 45 1.28 -15.42 -6.93
N ARG A 46 0.59 -16.54 -6.73
CA ARG A 46 -0.82 -16.65 -7.08
C ARG A 46 -1.62 -15.74 -6.14
N CYS A 47 -2.65 -15.09 -6.70
CA CYS A 47 -3.61 -14.22 -6.00
C CYS A 47 -4.02 -14.76 -4.61
N PRO A 48 -4.33 -13.90 -3.61
CA PRO A 48 -4.72 -14.29 -2.23
C PRO A 48 -5.76 -15.41 -2.11
N ASP A 49 -6.60 -15.60 -3.14
CA ASP A 49 -7.52 -16.74 -3.25
C ASP A 49 -6.83 -18.05 -3.69
N TYR A 50 -5.68 -18.42 -3.12
CA TYR A 50 -5.04 -19.71 -3.41
C TYR A 50 -5.39 -20.79 -2.38
N LYS A 51 -6.69 -21.04 -2.15
CA LYS A 51 -7.15 -22.20 -1.37
C LYS A 51 -7.65 -23.26 -2.35
N TYR A 52 -7.17 -24.49 -2.19
CA TYR A 52 -7.56 -25.62 -3.04
C TYR A 52 -9.00 -26.11 -2.77
N SER A 53 -9.56 -25.79 -1.62
CA SER A 53 -10.92 -26.19 -1.20
C SER A 53 -11.67 -25.00 -0.62
N ASN A 54 -13.02 -25.07 -0.62
CA ASN A 54 -13.92 -24.05 -0.08
C ASN A 54 -13.77 -22.67 -0.74
N GLN A 55 -13.79 -22.63 -2.08
CA GLN A 55 -13.74 -21.40 -2.88
C GLN A 55 -14.78 -21.41 -4.00
N TYR A 56 -16.04 -21.59 -3.62
CA TYR A 56 -17.09 -21.62 -4.62
C TYR A 56 -17.27 -20.24 -5.27
N TYR A 57 -17.47 -20.22 -6.60
CA TYR A 57 -17.60 -18.97 -7.35
C TYR A 57 -18.79 -18.12 -6.86
N HIS A 58 -19.88 -18.77 -6.43
CA HIS A 58 -21.09 -18.07 -5.97
C HIS A 58 -20.88 -17.29 -4.67
N GLU A 59 -19.94 -17.69 -3.81
CA GLU A 59 -19.61 -16.97 -2.56
C GLU A 59 -18.73 -15.74 -2.80
N ARG A 60 -17.92 -15.77 -3.87
CA ARG A 60 -16.96 -14.70 -4.21
C ARG A 60 -17.51 -13.70 -5.24
N ASN A 61 -18.63 -14.01 -5.87
CA ASN A 61 -19.15 -13.22 -6.96
C ASN A 61 -19.75 -11.90 -6.47
N ALA A 62 -18.96 -10.82 -6.51
CA ALA A 62 -19.41 -9.48 -6.17
C ALA A 62 -20.55 -8.97 -7.08
N PHE A 63 -20.73 -9.52 -8.29
CA PHE A 63 -21.85 -9.14 -9.15
C PHE A 63 -23.21 -9.53 -8.54
N HIS A 64 -23.26 -10.62 -7.76
CA HIS A 64 -24.49 -11.07 -7.11
C HIS A 64 -24.75 -10.37 -5.76
N SER A 65 -23.76 -9.67 -5.20
CA SER A 65 -23.93 -8.87 -3.97
C SER A 65 -24.48 -7.45 -4.23
N VAL A 66 -24.60 -7.05 -5.50
CA VAL A 66 -25.16 -5.74 -5.85
C VAL A 66 -26.68 -5.79 -5.68
N HIS A 67 -27.18 -5.05 -4.68
CA HIS A 67 -28.61 -4.84 -4.50
C HIS A 67 -29.10 -3.64 -5.33
N PRO A 68 -30.38 -3.63 -5.76
CA PRO A 68 -30.98 -2.46 -6.37
C PRO A 68 -30.86 -1.23 -5.46
N PRO A 69 -30.70 -0.02 -6.01
CA PRO A 69 -30.58 1.18 -5.20
C PRO A 69 -31.86 1.40 -4.39
N VAL A 70 -31.70 1.73 -3.11
CA VAL A 70 -32.80 2.16 -2.26
C VAL A 70 -33.15 3.59 -2.65
N VAL A 71 -34.36 3.80 -3.19
CA VAL A 71 -34.88 5.14 -3.50
C VAL A 71 -35.18 5.84 -2.18
N ALA A 72 -34.37 6.85 -1.85
CA ALA A 72 -34.66 7.71 -0.71
C ALA A 72 -35.93 8.54 -1.01
N PRO A 73 -36.91 8.59 -0.08
CA PRO A 73 -38.21 9.27 -0.29
C PRO A 73 -38.10 10.80 -0.45
N ILE A 74 -36.88 11.34 -0.45
CA ILE A 74 -36.57 12.77 -0.53
C ILE A 74 -36.50 13.23 -2.00
N ALA A 75 -36.15 12.34 -2.94
CA ALA A 75 -36.04 12.68 -4.37
C ALA A 75 -37.27 12.24 -5.19
N GLU A 76 -37.89 11.13 -4.82
CA GLU A 76 -39.12 10.66 -5.44
C GLU A 76 -40.10 10.36 -4.31
N GLY A 77 -41.27 11.02 -4.32
CA GLY A 77 -42.31 10.80 -3.33
C GLY A 77 -42.65 9.30 -3.16
N PRO A 78 -43.34 8.92 -2.07
CA PRO A 78 -43.50 7.52 -1.72
C PRO A 78 -44.15 6.70 -2.86
N PRO A 79 -43.77 5.42 -3.06
CA PRO A 79 -44.41 4.58 -4.06
C PRO A 79 -45.90 4.55 -3.76
N LEU A 80 -46.72 4.87 -4.78
CA LEU A 80 -48.17 4.84 -4.70
C LEU A 80 -48.63 3.45 -4.24
N LYS A 81 -48.81 3.27 -2.93
CA LYS A 81 -49.69 2.24 -2.41
C LYS A 81 -51.09 2.66 -2.84
N ILE A 82 -51.71 1.82 -3.66
CA ILE A 82 -53.15 1.85 -3.88
C ILE A 82 -53.80 1.74 -2.49
N GLY A 83 -54.23 2.87 -1.92
CA GLY A 83 -55.02 2.94 -0.68
C GLY A 83 -54.38 3.48 0.60
N GLY A 84 -53.29 4.26 0.58
CA GLY A 84 -52.71 4.91 1.79
C GLY A 84 -52.50 6.43 1.64
N PRO A 85 -52.43 7.21 2.74
CA PRO A 85 -52.63 8.65 2.71
C PRO A 85 -51.45 9.40 2.07
N GLY A 86 -51.67 9.90 0.85
CA GLY A 86 -51.07 11.10 0.24
C GLY A 86 -49.54 11.28 0.15
N PRO A 87 -49.04 12.07 -0.81
CA PRO A 87 -47.61 12.43 -0.87
C PRO A 87 -47.20 13.21 0.38
N LEU A 88 -46.13 12.77 1.05
CA LEU A 88 -45.53 13.49 2.17
C LEU A 88 -44.97 14.82 1.64
N LYS A 89 -45.53 15.94 2.12
CA LYS A 89 -45.08 17.28 1.74
C LYS A 89 -43.65 17.50 2.25
N SER A 90 -42.81 18.17 1.46
CA SER A 90 -41.46 18.62 1.87
C SER A 90 -41.46 19.33 3.22
N ASP A 91 -42.53 20.06 3.51
CA ASP A 91 -42.70 20.88 4.72
C ASP A 91 -42.98 20.04 5.98
N ALA A 92 -43.24 18.74 5.83
CA ALA A 92 -43.42 17.80 6.94
C ALA A 92 -42.10 17.16 7.41
N ILE A 93 -40.99 17.44 6.71
CA ILE A 93 -39.66 16.89 7.02
C ILE A 93 -38.85 17.99 7.71
N CYS A 94 -38.92 18.04 9.05
CA CYS A 94 -38.07 18.91 9.84
C CYS A 94 -36.80 18.15 10.28
N PHE A 95 -35.64 18.61 9.79
CA PHE A 95 -34.36 18.21 10.38
C PHE A 95 -33.96 19.24 11.43
N ASN A 96 -33.50 18.77 12.60
CA ASN A 96 -32.99 19.65 13.66
C ASN A 96 -31.70 20.39 13.24
N SER A 97 -30.98 19.86 12.25
CA SER A 97 -29.79 20.44 11.62
C SER A 97 -29.68 19.95 10.17
N PRO A 98 -29.04 20.70 9.26
CA PRO A 98 -28.86 20.25 7.88
C PRO A 98 -27.98 18.98 7.85
N PRO A 99 -28.42 17.89 7.21
CA PRO A 99 -27.62 16.67 7.11
C PRO A 99 -26.38 16.92 6.24
N THR A 100 -25.20 16.57 6.74
CA THR A 100 -23.96 16.56 5.95
C THR A 100 -23.72 15.15 5.38
N PRO A 101 -23.19 15.03 4.14
CA PRO A 101 -22.94 13.72 3.53
C PRO A 101 -21.83 12.91 4.21
N GLY A 102 -21.03 13.56 5.06
CA GLY A 102 -19.94 12.97 5.82
C GLY A 102 -19.23 14.03 6.67
N PRO A 103 -18.25 13.63 7.48
CA PRO A 103 -17.39 14.55 8.22
C PRO A 103 -16.52 15.39 7.27
N ALA A 104 -16.13 16.58 7.70
CA ALA A 104 -15.18 17.42 6.96
C ALA A 104 -13.81 16.71 6.86
N TRP A 105 -13.22 16.68 5.67
CA TRP A 105 -11.89 16.11 5.45
C TRP A 105 -10.80 17.06 5.96
N TRP A 106 -9.85 16.54 6.72
CA TRP A 106 -8.75 17.33 7.28
C TRP A 106 -7.41 16.82 6.77
N TRP A 107 -6.74 17.63 5.93
CA TRP A 107 -5.49 17.23 5.27
C TRP A 107 -4.34 16.96 6.26
N ASP A 108 -4.32 17.70 7.38
CA ASP A 108 -3.25 17.67 8.39
C ASP A 108 -3.66 16.91 9.67
N GLY A 109 -4.83 16.26 9.64
CA GLY A 109 -5.52 15.75 10.82
C GLY A 109 -5.39 14.27 11.10
N HIS A 110 -4.62 13.55 10.30
CA HIS A 110 -4.62 12.11 10.39
C HIS A 110 -3.61 11.62 11.41
N CYS A 111 -4.08 11.33 12.62
CA CYS A 111 -3.37 10.55 13.63
C CYS A 111 -3.26 9.07 13.23
N TYR A 112 -2.79 8.75 12.01
CA TYR A 112 -2.56 7.38 11.56
C TYR A 112 -1.56 6.63 12.45
N TYR A 113 -0.74 7.36 13.21
CA TYR A 113 0.32 6.82 14.05
C TYR A 113 -0.01 6.74 15.54
N GLU A 114 -1.12 7.32 16.02
CA GLU A 114 -1.45 7.31 17.46
C GLU A 114 -2.28 6.10 17.89
N CYS A 115 -2.86 5.35 16.94
CA CYS A 115 -3.65 4.14 17.21
C CYS A 115 -2.92 2.83 16.90
N ALA A 116 -1.61 2.87 16.60
CA ALA A 116 -0.83 1.64 16.58
C ALA A 116 -0.60 1.22 18.04
N PRO A 117 -1.10 0.06 18.51
CA PRO A 117 -0.65 -0.46 19.80
C PRO A 117 0.88 -0.55 19.76
N ASP A 118 1.54 -0.12 20.83
CA ASP A 118 2.99 -0.23 20.94
C ASP A 118 3.42 -1.65 20.51
N PRO A 119 4.45 -1.78 19.66
CA PRO A 119 4.94 -3.11 19.32
C PRO A 119 5.26 -3.83 20.63
N PRO A 120 4.90 -5.12 20.76
CA PRO A 120 5.24 -5.88 21.94
C PRO A 120 6.75 -5.72 22.20
N PRO A 121 7.17 -5.54 23.47
CA PRO A 121 8.58 -5.35 23.78
C PRO A 121 9.36 -6.45 23.07
N LEU A 122 10.27 -6.04 22.17
CA LEU A 122 11.13 -6.99 21.48
C LEU A 122 11.74 -7.89 22.56
N PRO A 123 11.73 -9.22 22.39
CA PRO A 123 12.38 -10.09 23.34
C PRO A 123 13.80 -9.56 23.48
N VAL A 124 14.17 -9.17 24.70
CA VAL A 124 15.52 -8.77 25.04
C VAL A 124 16.38 -9.90 24.51
N LYS A 125 17.11 -9.65 23.41
CA LYS A 125 18.18 -10.54 23.00
C LYS A 125 19.13 -10.46 24.17
N GLN A 126 18.99 -11.40 25.10
CA GLN A 126 20.04 -11.70 26.04
C GLN A 126 21.27 -11.82 25.17
N SER A 127 22.17 -10.85 25.31
CA SER A 127 23.49 -10.95 24.74
C SER A 127 23.99 -12.30 25.24
N LYS A 128 24.03 -13.29 24.36
CA LYS A 128 24.80 -14.50 24.61
C LYS A 128 26.19 -13.98 24.87
N THR A 129 26.58 -13.94 26.13
CA THR A 129 27.96 -13.81 26.54
C THR A 129 28.69 -14.87 25.73
N ILE A 130 29.49 -14.42 24.77
CA ILE A 130 30.35 -15.30 24.00
C ILE A 130 31.38 -15.78 25.01
N ASP A 131 31.12 -16.91 25.66
CA ASP A 131 32.13 -17.62 26.41
C ASP A 131 33.17 -18.08 25.39
N ARG A 132 34.29 -17.36 25.41
CA ARG A 132 35.45 -17.66 24.61
C ARG A 132 36.07 -18.95 25.14
N HIS A 133 36.29 -19.88 24.22
CA HIS A 133 37.12 -21.09 24.32
C HIS A 133 36.57 -22.26 25.14
N THR A 134 36.00 -23.23 24.42
CA THR A 134 36.17 -24.65 24.76
C THR A 134 36.55 -25.38 23.48
N PRO A 135 37.75 -26.00 23.36
CA PRO A 135 38.08 -26.79 22.19
C PRO A 135 37.26 -28.08 22.15
N CYS A 136 36.80 -28.45 20.95
CA CYS A 136 36.05 -29.68 20.72
C CYS A 136 36.84 -30.93 21.16
N PRO A 137 36.19 -31.96 21.75
CA PRO A 137 36.85 -33.22 22.03
C PRO A 137 37.16 -33.99 20.73
N PRO A 138 38.27 -34.74 20.67
CA PRO A 138 38.62 -35.52 19.49
C PRO A 138 37.66 -36.72 19.31
N PRO A 139 37.48 -37.19 18.05
CA PRO A 139 36.59 -38.30 17.76
C PRO A 139 37.07 -39.62 18.37
N PRO A 140 36.14 -40.52 18.76
CA PRO A 140 36.50 -41.83 19.31
C PRO A 140 37.20 -42.69 18.25
N LYS A 141 38.26 -43.39 18.68
CA LYS A 141 38.92 -44.43 17.89
C LYS A 141 38.16 -45.74 18.11
N GLU A 142 37.84 -46.39 17.00
CA GLU A 142 37.27 -47.74 16.78
C GLU A 142 36.74 -48.53 17.99
#